data_AF-A0A6L6J2F8-F1
#
_entry.id   AF-A0A6L6J2F8-F1
#
_cell.length_a   1.000
_cell.length_b   1.000
_cell.length_c   1.000
_cell.angle_alpha   90.00
_cell.angle_beta   90.00
_cell.angle_gamma   90.00
#
_symmetry.space_group_name_H-M   'P 1'
#
loop_
_entity.id
_entity.type
_entity.pdbx_description
1 polymer ?
#
loop_
_entity_poly.entity_id
_entity_poly.type
_entity_poly.pdbx_seq_one_letter_code
_entity_poly.pdbx_strand_id
1 'polypeptide(L)'
;MANIRGDLRLKANGEDYRLSLGMSVLADLQAEFGNDFFNQLEAPADAPENWMPPLKIVQAMFLGALQRHHADVADRWLVDDLLAQNEGAFDRLMTESSPDADPEPAGKPKAPKPRRR
;
A
#
# COMPACT_ATOMS: atom_id res chain seq x y z
N MET A 1 12.18 5.57 -3.05
CA MET A 1 13.13 4.57 -3.58
C MET A 1 12.49 3.22 -3.34
N ALA A 2 11.64 2.77 -4.27
CA ALA A 2 10.98 1.47 -4.17
C ALA A 2 12.05 0.38 -4.28
N ASN A 3 12.14 -0.48 -3.26
CA ASN A 3 13.01 -1.63 -3.34
C ASN A 3 12.37 -2.62 -4.31
N ILE A 4 13.17 -3.18 -5.22
CA ILE A 4 12.86 -4.26 -6.19
C ILE A 4 12.26 -5.53 -5.52
N ARG A 5 11.98 -5.50 -4.21
CA ARG A 5 11.54 -6.61 -3.36
C ARG A 5 10.09 -6.52 -2.86
N GLY A 6 9.29 -5.53 -3.29
CA GLY A 6 7.92 -5.42 -2.80
C GLY A 6 7.82 -4.85 -1.38
N ASP A 7 8.82 -4.06 -0.96
CA ASP A 7 8.94 -3.57 0.41
C ASP A 7 8.81 -2.04 0.46
N LEU A 8 7.74 -1.57 1.09
CA LEU A 8 7.47 -0.17 1.38
C LEU A 8 8.14 0.26 2.68
N ARG A 9 8.70 1.48 2.73
CA ARG A 9 9.19 2.09 3.97
C ARG A 9 8.33 3.29 4.35
N LEU A 10 7.82 3.28 5.57
CA LEU A 10 6.99 4.35 6.14
C LEU A 10 7.60 4.82 7.45
N LYS A 11 7.32 6.07 7.83
CA LYS A 11 7.77 6.63 9.11
C LYS A 11 6.60 6.82 10.06
N ALA A 12 6.73 6.36 11.30
CA ALA A 12 5.80 6.71 12.36
C ALA A 12 6.58 6.99 13.64
N ASN A 13 6.17 8.01 14.39
CA ASN A 13 6.73 8.35 15.69
C ASN A 13 8.25 8.56 15.70
N GLY A 14 8.80 9.00 14.56
CA GLY A 14 10.25 9.22 14.38
C GLY A 14 11.05 7.98 13.99
N GLU A 15 10.42 6.82 13.86
CA GLU A 15 11.05 5.55 13.45
C GLU A 15 10.69 5.15 12.01
N ASP A 16 11.57 4.39 11.36
CA ASP A 16 11.38 3.85 10.01
C ASP A 16 10.88 2.40 10.07
N TYR A 17 9.66 2.17 9.60
CA TYR A 17 9.05 0.85 9.48
C TYR A 17 9.10 0.33 8.05
N ARG A 18 9.28 -0.99 7.93
CA ARG A 18 9.34 -1.70 6.65
C ARG A 18 8.15 -2.62 6.54
N LEU A 19 7.30 -2.35 5.56
CA LEU A 19 6.11 -3.10 5.25
C LEU A 19 6.38 -3.95 4.01
N SER A 20 5.90 -5.19 4.02
CA SER A 20 6.06 -6.12 2.91
C SER A 20 4.78 -6.91 2.75
N LEU A 21 3.98 -6.58 1.74
CA LEU A 21 2.74 -7.29 1.47
C LEU A 21 3.05 -8.45 0.50
N GLY A 22 3.28 -9.63 1.08
CA GLY A 22 3.52 -10.86 0.33
C GLY A 22 2.26 -11.73 0.20
N MET A 23 2.37 -12.80 -0.60
CA MET A 23 1.31 -13.80 -0.79
C MET A 23 0.81 -14.43 0.51
N SER A 24 1.66 -14.56 1.53
CA SER A 24 1.25 -15.09 2.85
C SER A 24 0.22 -14.18 3.52
N VAL A 25 0.46 -12.87 3.51
CA VAL A 25 -0.48 -11.89 4.08
C VAL A 25 -1.79 -11.90 3.29
N LEU A 26 -1.72 -11.96 1.96
CA LEU A 26 -2.92 -12.06 1.13
C LEU A 26 -3.72 -13.35 1.38
N ALA A 27 -3.04 -14.47 1.62
CA ALA A 27 -3.69 -15.73 1.96
C ALA A 27 -4.39 -15.66 3.32
N ASP A 28 -3.76 -15.05 4.33
CA ASP A 28 -4.35 -14.86 5.65
C ASP A 28 -5.58 -13.94 5.58
N LEU A 29 -5.50 -12.87 4.78
CA LEU A 29 -6.62 -11.97 4.53
C LEU A 29 -7.76 -12.65 3.77
N GLN A 30 -7.46 -13.47 2.76
CA GLN A 30 -8.47 -14.26 2.07
C GLN A 30 -9.15 -15.26 3.02
N ALA A 31 -8.39 -15.83 3.97
CA ALA A 31 -8.96 -16.71 4.98
C ALA A 31 -9.87 -15.96 5.97
N GLU A 32 -9.52 -14.72 6.36
CA GLU A 32 -10.32 -13.90 7.29
C GLU A 32 -11.57 -13.28 6.63
N PHE A 33 -11.41 -12.71 5.43
CA PHE A 33 -12.45 -11.93 4.76
C PHE A 33 -13.20 -12.72 3.67
N GLY A 34 -12.78 -13.96 3.41
CA GLY A 34 -13.40 -14.86 2.44
C GLY A 34 -12.92 -14.66 1.00
N ASN A 35 -13.48 -15.46 0.09
CA ASN A 35 -13.07 -15.46 -1.33
C ASN A 35 -13.39 -14.15 -2.08
N ASP A 36 -14.29 -13.32 -1.55
CA ASP A 36 -14.64 -12.00 -2.10
C ASP A 36 -13.68 -10.89 -1.66
N PHE A 37 -12.61 -11.21 -0.93
CA PHE A 37 -11.61 -10.24 -0.48
C PHE A 37 -11.07 -9.37 -1.62
N PHE A 38 -10.69 -9.97 -2.76
CA PHE A 38 -10.14 -9.21 -3.90
C PHE A 38 -11.18 -8.26 -4.51
N ASN A 39 -12.46 -8.67 -4.57
CA ASN A 39 -13.55 -7.81 -5.02
C ASN A 39 -13.78 -6.62 -4.08
N GLN A 40 -13.44 -6.74 -2.80
CA GLN A 40 -13.55 -5.66 -1.82
C GLN A 40 -12.36 -4.69 -1.86
N LEU A 41 -11.24 -5.08 -2.47
CA LEU A 41 -10.09 -4.21 -2.70
C LEU A 41 -10.23 -3.38 -3.99
N GLU A 42 -10.97 -3.89 -4.97
CA GLU A 42 -11.21 -3.19 -6.22
C GLU A 42 -12.30 -2.12 -6.06
N ALA A 43 -11.99 -0.90 -6.49
CA ALA A 43 -12.96 0.18 -6.54
C ALA A 43 -14.09 -0.18 -7.54
N PRO A 44 -15.37 -0.14 -7.14
CA PRO A 44 -16.47 -0.34 -8.07
C PRO A 44 -16.49 0.76 -9.15
N ALA A 45 -17.12 0.49 -10.30
CA ALA A 45 -17.10 1.40 -11.44
C ALA A 45 -17.72 2.79 -11.15
N ASP A 46 -18.58 2.87 -10.14
CA ASP A 46 -19.25 4.07 -9.64
C ASP A 46 -18.65 4.62 -8.35
N ALA A 47 -17.44 4.16 -7.97
CA ALA A 47 -16.73 4.61 -6.80
C ALA A 47 -16.45 6.13 -6.83
N PRO A 48 -16.63 6.84 -5.70
CA PRO A 48 -16.19 8.22 -5.59
C PRO A 48 -14.65 8.33 -5.71
N GLU A 49 -14.14 9.50 -6.08
CA GLU A 49 -12.70 9.76 -6.27
C GLU A 49 -11.85 9.49 -5.00
N ASN A 50 -12.48 9.53 -3.83
CA ASN A 50 -11.89 9.21 -2.52
C ASN A 50 -12.34 7.84 -1.97
N TRP A 51 -12.77 6.94 -2.84
CA TRP A 51 -13.15 5.59 -2.41
C TRP A 51 -11.97 4.88 -1.77
N MET A 52 -12.25 4.18 -0.68
CA MET A 52 -11.28 3.38 0.03
C MET A 52 -11.93 2.03 0.37
N PRO A 53 -11.18 0.92 0.34
CA PRO A 53 -11.70 -0.36 0.81
C PRO A 53 -12.17 -0.29 2.26
N PRO A 54 -12.92 -1.30 2.73
CA PRO A 54 -13.28 -1.40 4.13
C PRO A 54 -12.06 -1.20 5.05
N LEU A 55 -12.15 -0.26 6.00
CA LEU A 55 -11.03 0.11 6.88
C LEU A 55 -10.44 -1.09 7.64
N LYS A 56 -11.28 -2.08 7.95
CA LYS A 56 -10.82 -3.32 8.59
C LYS A 56 -9.86 -4.12 7.70
N ILE A 57 -10.11 -4.15 6.39
CA ILE A 57 -9.21 -4.77 5.41
C ILE A 57 -7.92 -3.98 5.34
N VAL A 58 -7.99 -2.65 5.20
CA VAL A 58 -6.82 -1.76 5.16
C VAL A 58 -5.94 -1.98 6.41
N GLN A 59 -6.55 -1.99 7.60
CA GLN A 59 -5.82 -2.22 8.85
C GLN A 59 -5.16 -3.61 8.89
N ALA A 60 -5.88 -4.65 8.48
CA ALA A 60 -5.35 -6.02 8.46
C ALA A 60 -4.19 -6.18 7.46
N MET A 61 -4.24 -5.49 6.31
CA MET A 61 -3.14 -5.46 5.34
C MET A 61 -1.87 -4.84 5.92
N PHE A 62 -1.99 -3.69 6.57
CA PHE A 62 -0.85 -3.03 7.20
C PHE A 62 -0.26 -3.88 8.34
N LEU A 63 -1.12 -4.46 9.18
CA LEU A 63 -0.69 -5.37 10.24
C LEU A 63 0.08 -6.56 9.69
N GLY A 64 -0.48 -7.26 8.70
CA GLY A 64 0.20 -8.40 8.08
C GLY A 64 1.51 -8.00 7.38
N ALA A 65 1.53 -6.83 6.73
CA ALA A 65 2.73 -6.32 6.08
C ALA A 65 3.84 -5.94 7.08
N LEU A 66 3.47 -5.47 8.28
CA LEU A 66 4.40 -5.18 9.37
C LEU A 66 4.95 -6.46 10.00
N GLN A 67 4.13 -7.49 10.17
CA GLN A 67 4.51 -8.73 10.85
C GLN A 67 5.75 -9.41 10.23
N ARG A 68 6.03 -9.21 8.94
CA ARG A 68 7.24 -9.79 8.31
C ARG A 68 8.54 -9.26 8.93
N HIS A 69 8.58 -8.01 9.35
CA HIS A 69 9.80 -7.34 9.80
C HIS A 69 9.73 -6.79 11.23
N HIS A 70 8.52 -6.58 11.75
CA HIS A 70 8.23 -5.85 12.98
C HIS A 70 7.16 -6.58 13.81
N ALA A 71 7.17 -7.92 13.83
CA ALA A 71 6.16 -8.74 14.51
C ALA A 71 6.03 -8.45 16.02
N ASP A 72 7.10 -7.96 16.65
CA ASP A 72 7.19 -7.61 18.06
C ASP A 72 6.47 -6.30 18.41
N VAL A 73 6.33 -5.39 17.44
CA VAL A 73 5.70 -4.07 17.63
C VAL A 73 4.49 -3.83 16.73
N ALA A 74 4.13 -4.79 15.87
CA ALA A 74 2.99 -4.69 14.98
C ALA A 74 1.66 -4.70 15.77
N ASP A 75 1.06 -3.53 15.95
CA ASP A 75 -0.25 -3.37 16.57
C ASP A 75 -1.14 -2.39 15.80
N ARG A 76 -2.43 -2.36 16.18
CA ARG A 76 -3.45 -1.55 15.50
C ARG A 76 -3.19 -0.05 15.58
N TRP A 77 -2.59 0.42 16.68
CA TRP A 77 -2.30 1.84 16.92
C TRP A 77 -1.08 2.28 16.13
N LEU A 78 -0.06 1.43 15.99
CA LEU A 78 1.05 1.68 15.09
C LEU A 78 0.57 1.82 13.63
N VAL A 79 -0.41 1.01 13.21
CA VAL A 79 -1.03 1.16 11.89
C VAL A 79 -1.76 2.50 11.75
N ASP A 80 -2.51 2.91 12.76
CA ASP A 80 -3.19 4.21 12.75
C ASP A 80 -2.17 5.36 12.65
N ASP A 81 -1.07 5.29 13.40
CA ASP A 81 0.02 6.27 13.34
C ASP A 81 0.68 6.31 11.96
N LEU A 82 0.91 5.15 11.35
CA LEU A 82 1.47 5.06 10.00
C LEU A 82 0.55 5.68 8.96
N LEU A 83 -0.76 5.40 9.02
CA LEU A 83 -1.74 5.99 8.10
C LEU A 83 -1.88 7.49 8.31
N ALA A 84 -1.87 7.96 9.56
CA ALA A 84 -2.00 9.38 9.89
C ALA A 84 -0.77 10.21 9.51
N GLN A 85 0.43 9.64 9.66
CA GLN A 85 1.69 10.35 9.41
C GLN A 85 2.18 10.23 7.96
N ASN A 86 1.57 9.36 7.15
CA ASN A 86 1.97 9.12 5.76
C ASN A 86 0.75 9.21 4.82
N GLU A 87 0.58 10.36 4.20
CA GLU A 87 -0.46 10.58 3.19
C GLU A 87 -0.28 9.60 2.01
N GLY A 88 -1.37 8.96 1.58
CA GLY A 88 -1.36 7.98 0.50
C GLY A 88 -0.61 6.68 0.83
N ALA A 89 -0.41 6.36 2.12
CA ALA A 89 0.29 5.13 2.52
C ALA A 89 -0.37 3.86 1.98
N PHE A 90 -1.70 3.81 1.91
CA PHE A 90 -2.45 2.67 1.39
C PHE A 90 -2.17 2.45 -0.11
N ASP A 91 -2.32 3.48 -0.93
CA ASP A 91 -2.07 3.40 -2.38
C ASP A 91 -0.60 3.02 -2.66
N ARG A 92 0.32 3.56 -1.86
CA ARG A 92 1.74 3.21 -1.91
C ARG A 92 2.00 1.76 -1.54
N LEU A 93 1.34 1.25 -0.51
CA LEU A 93 1.47 -0.16 -0.12
C LEU A 93 0.99 -1.08 -1.24
N MET A 94 -0.15 -0.79 -1.86
CA MET A 94 -0.67 -1.58 -2.99
C MET A 94 0.24 -1.51 -4.22
N THR A 95 0.74 -0.33 -4.55
CA THR A 95 1.61 -0.11 -5.70
C THR A 95 2.98 -0.74 -5.48
N GLU A 96 3.66 -0.41 -4.39
CA GLU A 96 5.03 -0.86 -4.14
C GLU A 96 5.14 -2.34 -3.77
N SER A 97 4.05 -2.99 -3.36
CA SER A 97 4.06 -4.43 -3.06
C SER A 97 3.75 -5.32 -4.26
N SER A 98 3.37 -4.74 -5.40
CA SER A 98 3.13 -5.49 -6.63
C SER A 98 4.46 -5.81 -7.33
N PRO A 99 4.71 -7.07 -7.76
CA PRO A 99 5.97 -7.45 -8.42
C PRO A 99 6.18 -6.77 -9.79
N ASP A 100 5.12 -6.20 -10.38
CA ASP A 100 5.10 -5.45 -11.65
C ASP A 100 5.19 -3.93 -11.46
N ALA A 101 5.56 -3.45 -10.26
CA ALA A 101 5.75 -2.03 -10.01
C ALA A 101 7.00 -1.50 -10.74
N ASP A 102 6.85 -1.23 -12.03
CA ASP A 102 7.80 -0.47 -12.83
C ASP A 102 8.04 0.88 -12.13
N PRO A 103 9.29 1.23 -11.78
CA PRO A 103 9.56 2.43 -11.01
C PRO A 103 9.60 3.65 -11.93
N GLU A 104 8.46 4.23 -12.34
CA GLU A 104 8.47 5.59 -12.92
C GLU A 104 7.27 6.47 -12.49
N PRO A 105 7.49 7.80 -12.41
CA PRO A 105 7.09 8.58 -11.24
C PRO A 105 5.82 9.40 -11.43
N ALA A 106 5.31 9.92 -10.31
CA ALA A 106 4.42 11.08 -10.27
C ALA A 106 4.99 12.23 -11.12
N GLY A 107 4.44 12.43 -12.32
CA GLY A 107 4.79 13.56 -13.18
C GLY A 107 4.27 13.39 -14.60
N LYS A 108 3.18 14.08 -14.94
CA LYS A 108 2.68 14.20 -16.31
C LYS A 108 3.84 14.63 -17.24
N PRO A 109 4.19 13.88 -18.31
CA PRO A 109 5.21 14.31 -19.25
C PRO A 109 4.72 15.56 -20.00
N LYS A 110 5.42 16.68 -19.78
CA LYS A 110 5.21 17.92 -20.52
C LYS A 110 5.72 17.70 -21.95
N ALA A 111 4.82 17.75 -22.93
CA ALA A 111 5.13 17.51 -24.34
C ALA A 111 6.30 18.39 -24.83
N PRO A 112 7.26 17.83 -25.59
CA PRO A 112 8.37 18.60 -26.13
C PRO A 112 7.91 19.61 -27.19
N LYS A 113 8.33 20.87 -27.02
CA LYS A 113 8.08 21.98 -27.94
C LYS A 113 8.80 21.72 -29.27
N PRO A 114 8.15 21.83 -30.45
CA PRO A 114 8.84 21.62 -31.73
C PRO A 114 9.82 22.77 -32.00
N ARG A 115 11.10 22.45 -32.21
CA ARG A 115 12.10 23.39 -32.76
C ARG A 115 11.79 23.58 -34.25
N ARG A 116 11.32 24.76 -34.63
CA ARG A 116 11.25 25.19 -36.04
C ARG A 116 12.67 25.36 -36.59
N ARG A 117 12.89 24.83 -37.80
CA ARG A 117 14.03 25.14 -38.67
C ARG A 117 13.87 26.53 -39.27
#